data_AF-A0A7S1ZWT4-F1
#
_entry.id   AF-A0A7S1ZWT4-F1
#
_cell.length_a   1.000
_cell.length_b   1.000
_cell.length_c   1.000
_cell.angle_alpha   90.00
_cell.angle_beta   90.00
_cell.angle_gamma   90.00
#
_symmetry.space_group_name_H-M   'P 1'
#
loop_
_entity.id
_entity.type
_entity.pdbx_description
1 polymer ?
#
loop_
_entity_poly.entity_id
_entity_poly.type
_entity_poly.pdbx_seq_one_letter_code
_entity_poly.pdbx_strand_id
1 'polypeptide(L)'
;NRTNIGPQLQSPTSQATMRLSVALLLSMLASAAAKRERRLNTKNISATSKVGNNLLSKARKLEQGEERDVTWVVDYSIRFKSCHSLTTVPMEEGGGEEDASLINNNIVVFELCPTSGGSKCADGAEYAINMADFVQAYTDAKMEAQEAECENIRENCYCNNNNDDEACAEQCFEEAGADYCVEYEGQEDFEVERYLECERMNDNGNMFIGPYCSADGKSIYLGVFEDAGCVTPSDDGLYYFERYNYQKLPYSRESMVDDDMISCEDVDENENNNNN
;
A
#
# COMPACT_ATOMS: atom_id res chain seq x y z
N ASN A 1 36.34 23.38 64.00
CA ASN A 1 37.57 23.71 64.75
C ASN A 1 38.04 22.48 65.51
N ARG A 2 39.32 22.12 65.33
CA ARG A 2 40.07 20.94 65.83
C ARG A 2 40.15 19.70 64.93
N THR A 3 41.24 19.76 64.16
CA THR A 3 42.10 18.72 63.59
C THR A 3 42.68 17.72 64.60
N ASN A 4 42.92 16.47 64.16
CA ASN A 4 44.20 15.71 64.32
C ASN A 4 44.16 14.36 63.57
N ILE A 5 45.01 14.17 62.53
CA ILE A 5 46.24 13.33 62.46
C ILE A 5 45.96 11.82 62.64
N GLY A 6 45.92 10.97 61.58
CA GLY A 6 47.06 10.35 60.86
C GLY A 6 47.29 8.89 61.36
N PRO A 7 47.97 7.94 60.65
CA PRO A 7 48.75 8.07 59.41
C PRO A 7 48.45 7.03 58.30
N GLN A 8 49.13 7.26 57.19
CA GLN A 8 49.25 6.50 55.94
C GLN A 8 50.04 5.18 56.07
N LEU A 9 49.78 4.22 55.18
CA LEU A 9 50.78 3.28 54.69
C LEU A 9 50.67 3.11 53.16
N GLN A 10 51.80 3.32 52.48
CA GLN A 10 52.03 3.25 51.03
C GLN A 10 52.35 1.79 50.61
N SER A 11 51.81 1.32 49.47
CA SER A 11 52.50 0.96 48.21
C SER A 11 53.13 -0.46 48.16
N PRO A 12 53.73 -0.94 47.05
CA PRO A 12 53.26 -1.11 45.65
C PRO A 12 53.60 -2.53 45.11
N THR A 13 53.20 -2.85 43.86
CA THR A 13 53.85 -3.75 42.83
C THR A 13 52.76 -4.29 41.90
N SER A 14 52.62 -3.95 40.61
CA SER A 14 53.50 -4.09 39.43
C SER A 14 53.93 -5.54 39.13
N GLN A 15 53.28 -6.16 38.12
CA GLN A 15 53.80 -7.06 37.07
C GLN A 15 52.58 -7.72 36.37
N ALA A 16 52.28 -7.39 35.12
CA ALA A 16 52.87 -7.87 33.87
C ALA A 16 52.33 -9.25 33.41
N THR A 17 51.73 -9.21 32.20
CA THR A 17 51.57 -10.27 31.19
C THR A 17 50.74 -11.51 31.51
N MET A 18 49.65 -11.71 30.75
CA MET A 18 49.63 -12.76 29.72
C MET A 18 48.52 -12.49 28.70
N ARG A 19 48.91 -12.38 27.43
CA ARG A 19 48.00 -12.49 26.28
C ARG A 19 47.55 -13.94 26.19
N LEU A 20 46.25 -14.20 26.17
CA LEU A 20 45.72 -15.45 25.65
C LEU A 20 44.59 -15.13 24.68
N SER A 21 44.93 -15.28 23.41
CA SER A 21 44.02 -15.27 22.28
C SER A 21 43.05 -16.45 22.41
N VAL A 22 41.75 -16.15 22.49
CA VAL A 22 40.70 -17.13 22.14
C VAL A 22 39.82 -16.45 21.10
N ALA A 23 40.18 -16.65 19.84
CA ALA A 23 39.31 -16.42 18.71
C ALA A 23 38.32 -17.59 18.66
N LEU A 24 37.07 -17.36 19.04
CA LEU A 24 35.96 -18.27 18.76
C LEU A 24 35.09 -17.59 17.70
N LEU A 25 35.32 -18.04 16.47
CA LEU A 25 34.49 -17.82 15.30
C LEU A 25 33.09 -18.38 15.57
N LEU A 26 32.11 -17.49 15.75
CA LEU A 26 30.70 -17.78 15.53
C LEU A 26 30.18 -16.76 14.53
N SER A 27 30.55 -16.96 13.26
CA SER A 27 29.83 -16.37 12.14
C SER A 27 28.50 -17.12 12.01
N MET A 28 27.50 -16.71 12.79
CA MET A 28 26.13 -16.92 12.36
C MET A 28 25.93 -16.04 11.13
N LEU A 29 25.98 -16.66 9.96
CA LEU A 29 25.35 -16.14 8.77
C LEU A 29 23.85 -16.10 9.09
N ALA A 30 23.41 -15.00 9.68
CA ALA A 30 22.07 -14.53 9.43
C ALA A 30 22.06 -14.18 7.95
N SER A 31 21.68 -15.14 7.11
CA SER A 31 21.08 -14.82 5.82
C SER A 31 19.82 -14.05 6.15
N ALA A 32 19.96 -12.74 6.38
CA ALA A 32 18.88 -11.83 6.06
C ALA A 32 18.68 -12.02 4.56
N ALA A 33 17.80 -12.95 4.20
CA ALA A 33 17.04 -12.83 2.97
C ALA A 33 16.30 -11.50 3.12
N ALA A 34 16.99 -10.41 2.78
CA ALA A 34 16.31 -9.19 2.41
C ALA A 34 15.46 -9.64 1.23
N LYS A 35 14.16 -9.88 1.49
CA LYS A 35 13.14 -10.03 0.47
C LYS A 35 13.34 -8.80 -0.41
N ARG A 36 14.00 -8.99 -1.54
CA ARG A 36 14.18 -7.94 -2.52
C ARG A 36 12.83 -7.85 -3.17
N GLU A 37 11.94 -7.04 -2.60
CA GLU A 37 10.74 -6.60 -3.28
C GLU A 37 11.18 -6.06 -4.64
N ARG A 38 10.98 -6.88 -5.68
CA ARG A 38 10.97 -6.36 -7.02
C ARG A 38 9.68 -5.57 -7.10
N ARG A 39 9.81 -4.25 -7.17
CA ARG A 39 8.74 -3.40 -7.68
C ARG A 39 8.33 -4.01 -9.01
N LEU A 40 7.08 -4.47 -9.08
CA LEU A 40 6.44 -4.89 -10.32
C LEU A 40 6.76 -3.84 -11.38
N ASN A 41 7.18 -4.28 -12.57
CA ASN A 41 7.44 -3.37 -13.67
C ASN A 41 6.09 -2.94 -14.24
N THR A 42 5.39 -2.12 -13.48
CA THR A 42 4.03 -1.72 -13.74
C THR A 42 4.05 -0.68 -14.85
N LYS A 43 3.54 -1.06 -16.02
CA LYS A 43 2.99 -0.12 -17.02
C LYS A 43 1.78 0.60 -16.41
N ASN A 44 1.02 1.42 -17.14
CA ASN A 44 0.17 2.44 -16.51
C ASN A 44 -1.35 2.16 -16.62
N ILE A 45 -2.19 2.72 -15.70
CA ILE A 45 -3.65 2.55 -15.76
C ILE A 45 -4.09 3.43 -16.91
N SER A 46 -4.38 2.81 -18.06
CA SER A 46 -4.82 3.54 -19.23
C SER A 46 -6.10 4.31 -18.90
N ALA A 47 -6.15 5.59 -19.25
CA ALA A 47 -7.34 6.41 -19.07
C ALA A 47 -8.53 5.87 -19.87
N THR A 48 -8.30 5.04 -20.90
CA THR A 48 -9.35 4.36 -21.67
C THR A 48 -9.66 2.95 -21.20
N SER A 49 -8.97 2.42 -20.19
CA SER A 49 -9.35 1.13 -19.61
C SER A 49 -10.73 1.23 -18.94
N LYS A 50 -11.36 0.09 -18.65
CA LYS A 50 -12.62 0.06 -17.89
C LYS A 50 -12.49 0.81 -16.56
N VAL A 51 -11.39 0.59 -15.85
CA VAL A 51 -11.07 1.27 -14.58
C VAL A 51 -10.84 2.77 -14.80
N GLY A 52 -10.04 3.15 -15.80
CA GLY A 52 -9.73 4.55 -16.11
C GLY A 52 -10.96 5.37 -16.48
N ASN A 53 -11.83 4.81 -17.32
CA ASN A 53 -13.11 5.43 -17.68
C ASN A 53 -14.04 5.59 -16.47
N ASN A 54 -14.12 4.58 -15.59
CA ASN A 54 -14.90 4.65 -14.37
C ASN A 54 -14.40 5.77 -13.45
N LEU A 55 -13.09 5.84 -13.21
CA LEU A 55 -12.45 6.92 -12.43
C LEU A 55 -12.74 8.30 -13.03
N LEU A 56 -12.53 8.48 -14.33
CA LEU A 56 -12.76 9.75 -15.00
C LEU A 56 -14.24 10.17 -15.00
N SER A 57 -15.17 9.22 -14.98
CA SER A 57 -16.60 9.50 -14.90
C SER A 57 -17.03 10.07 -13.54
N LYS A 58 -16.37 9.64 -12.46
CA LYS A 58 -16.63 10.10 -11.08
C LYS A 58 -15.77 11.30 -10.66
N ALA A 59 -14.59 11.44 -11.26
CA ALA A 59 -13.67 12.51 -10.92
C ALA A 59 -14.19 13.89 -11.35
N ARG A 60 -13.70 14.94 -10.71
CA ARG A 60 -13.92 16.34 -11.08
C ARG A 60 -12.63 16.93 -11.64
N LYS A 61 -12.67 17.41 -12.90
CA LYS A 61 -11.57 18.19 -13.47
C LYS A 61 -11.41 19.50 -12.71
N LEU A 62 -10.19 19.83 -12.29
CA LEU A 62 -9.92 21.04 -11.51
C LEU A 62 -9.87 22.31 -12.38
N GLU A 63 -9.57 22.17 -13.68
CA GLU A 63 -9.56 23.27 -14.65
C GLU A 63 -10.86 23.30 -15.49
N GLN A 64 -11.79 24.19 -15.10
CA GLN A 64 -12.99 24.67 -15.82
C GLN A 64 -14.02 23.63 -16.35
N GLY A 65 -15.12 23.48 -15.60
CA GLY A 65 -16.47 23.96 -15.98
C GLY A 65 -17.28 23.37 -17.15
N GLU A 66 -16.74 22.54 -18.03
CA GLU A 66 -17.51 22.02 -19.20
C GLU A 66 -17.66 20.50 -19.24
N GLU A 67 -18.78 20.07 -19.85
CA GLU A 67 -19.20 18.68 -20.06
C GLU A 67 -18.13 17.92 -20.86
N ARG A 68 -17.75 16.72 -20.40
CA ARG A 68 -16.53 16.05 -20.86
C ARG A 68 -16.77 15.14 -22.04
N ASP A 69 -16.25 15.54 -23.19
CA ASP A 69 -15.76 14.58 -24.17
C ASP A 69 -14.42 14.01 -23.66
N VAL A 70 -14.40 12.72 -23.29
CA VAL A 70 -13.21 12.01 -22.81
C VAL A 70 -12.45 11.32 -23.95
N THR A 71 -12.86 11.53 -25.20
CA THR A 71 -12.25 10.86 -26.38
C THR A 71 -10.79 11.26 -26.62
N TRP A 72 -10.29 12.32 -25.98
CA TRP A 72 -8.89 12.77 -26.10
C TRP A 72 -7.92 12.06 -25.13
N VAL A 73 -8.41 11.23 -24.19
CA VAL A 73 -7.56 10.61 -23.15
C VAL A 73 -6.91 9.29 -23.59
N VAL A 74 -7.02 8.91 -24.86
CA VAL A 74 -6.59 7.59 -25.41
C VAL A 74 -5.12 7.26 -25.17
N ASP A 75 -4.25 8.27 -25.11
CA ASP A 75 -2.81 8.09 -24.85
C ASP A 75 -2.40 8.65 -23.48
N TYR A 76 -3.27 8.54 -22.48
CA TYR A 76 -2.99 9.00 -21.12
C TYR A 76 -3.11 7.86 -20.12
N SER A 77 -2.36 7.99 -19.03
CA SER A 77 -2.44 7.16 -17.86
C SER A 77 -2.74 7.95 -16.60
N ILE A 78 -3.37 7.30 -15.64
CA ILE A 78 -3.69 7.89 -14.35
C ILE A 78 -2.50 7.73 -13.40
N ARG A 79 -2.06 8.83 -12.78
CA ARG A 79 -1.05 8.83 -11.72
C ARG A 79 -1.58 9.51 -10.46
N PHE A 80 -1.47 8.82 -9.32
CA PHE A 80 -1.72 9.41 -8.01
C PHE A 80 -0.76 10.59 -7.78
N LYS A 81 -1.29 11.76 -7.40
CA LYS A 81 -0.48 12.97 -7.17
C LYS A 81 -0.44 13.35 -5.69
N SER A 82 -1.61 13.45 -5.07
CA SER A 82 -1.72 13.71 -3.64
C SER A 82 -3.08 13.30 -3.10
N CYS A 83 -3.21 13.27 -1.77
CA CYS A 83 -4.48 13.14 -1.09
C CYS A 83 -4.60 14.19 0.03
N HIS A 84 -5.85 14.52 0.36
CA HIS A 84 -6.20 15.50 1.38
C HIS A 84 -7.40 15.03 2.18
N SER A 85 -7.37 15.25 3.49
CA SER A 85 -8.48 14.99 4.40
C SER A 85 -9.12 16.32 4.82
N LEU A 86 -10.44 16.42 4.68
CA LEU A 86 -11.21 17.58 5.12
C LEU A 86 -12.30 17.14 6.10
N THR A 87 -12.14 17.49 7.36
CA THR A 87 -13.18 17.27 8.37
C THR A 87 -14.30 18.29 8.17
N THR A 88 -15.52 17.81 7.97
CA THR A 88 -16.71 18.66 7.87
C THR A 88 -17.69 18.34 8.99
N VAL A 89 -18.36 19.37 9.48
CA VAL A 89 -19.51 19.23 10.38
C VAL A 89 -20.75 19.15 9.48
N PRO A 90 -21.49 18.03 9.46
CA PRO A 90 -22.77 17.99 8.76
C PRO A 90 -23.70 19.01 9.41
N MET A 91 -24.18 19.98 8.61
CA MET A 91 -25.18 20.91 9.09
C MET A 91 -26.53 20.21 9.04
N GLU A 92 -27.03 19.76 10.19
CA GLU A 92 -28.41 19.32 10.29
C GLU A 92 -29.35 20.53 10.23
N GLU A 93 -30.10 20.67 9.14
CA GLU A 93 -31.30 21.53 9.08
C GLU A 93 -32.40 20.89 9.95
N GLY A 94 -32.23 20.85 11.27
CA GLY A 94 -33.18 20.05 12.06
C GLY A 94 -33.04 19.97 13.57
N GLY A 95 -32.37 20.89 14.26
CA GLY A 95 -32.62 21.17 15.70
C GLY A 95 -32.77 19.98 16.66
N GLY A 96 -32.00 18.90 16.47
CA GLY A 96 -31.84 17.83 17.44
C GLY A 96 -30.47 17.97 18.10
N GLU A 97 -30.42 17.88 19.43
CA GLU A 97 -29.16 17.88 20.21
C GLU A 97 -28.44 16.52 20.12
N GLU A 98 -28.42 15.90 18.93
CA GLU A 98 -27.62 14.70 18.68
C GLU A 98 -26.26 15.15 18.12
N ASP A 99 -25.19 14.73 18.79
CA ASP A 99 -23.81 15.16 18.53
C ASP A 99 -23.52 15.16 17.03
N ALA A 100 -23.29 16.36 16.46
CA ALA A 100 -22.94 16.53 15.06
C ALA A 100 -21.64 15.76 14.79
N SER A 101 -21.78 14.56 14.24
CA SER A 101 -20.67 13.66 14.00
C SER A 101 -19.78 14.24 12.92
N LEU A 102 -18.49 14.41 13.24
CA LEU A 102 -17.52 14.88 12.27
C LEU A 102 -17.36 13.83 11.17
N ILE A 103 -17.48 14.25 9.92
CA ILE A 103 -17.28 13.37 8.77
C ILE A 103 -15.97 13.77 8.10
N ASN A 104 -15.07 12.80 7.91
CA ASN A 104 -13.84 13.02 7.17
C ASN A 104 -14.09 12.85 5.66
N ASN A 105 -14.02 13.96 4.92
CA ASN A 105 -14.06 13.92 3.46
C ASN A 105 -12.64 13.79 2.92
N ASN A 106 -12.28 12.58 2.54
CA ASN A 106 -10.99 12.29 1.93
C ASN A 106 -11.08 12.47 0.41
N ILE A 107 -10.19 13.29 -0.14
CA ILE A 107 -10.09 13.61 -1.56
C ILE A 107 -8.73 13.17 -2.08
N VAL A 108 -8.71 12.49 -3.22
CA VAL A 108 -7.50 12.19 -3.97
C VAL A 108 -7.40 13.11 -5.18
N VAL A 109 -6.22 13.67 -5.39
CA VAL A 109 -5.83 14.38 -6.60
C VAL A 109 -4.95 13.46 -7.42
N PHE A 110 -5.32 13.27 -8.68
CA PHE A 110 -4.54 12.52 -9.66
C PHE A 110 -4.36 13.33 -10.93
N GLU A 111 -3.34 12.99 -11.70
CA GLU A 111 -3.02 13.66 -12.96
C GLU A 111 -3.03 12.65 -14.11
N LEU A 112 -3.38 13.14 -15.30
CA LEU A 112 -3.28 12.39 -16.54
C LEU A 112 -1.89 12.58 -17.16
N CYS A 113 -1.18 11.48 -17.41
CA CYS A 113 0.17 11.46 -17.93
C CYS A 113 0.19 10.85 -19.32
N PRO A 114 0.77 11.48 -20.35
CA PRO A 114 0.90 10.84 -21.65
C PRO A 114 1.64 9.51 -21.55
N THR A 115 1.12 8.42 -22.12
CA THR A 115 1.79 7.10 -22.11
C THR A 115 3.13 7.11 -22.85
N SER A 116 3.34 8.08 -23.75
CA SER A 116 4.58 8.31 -24.49
C SER A 116 5.53 9.34 -23.85
N GLY A 117 5.10 10.00 -22.76
CA GLY A 117 5.84 11.08 -22.10
C GLY A 117 6.74 10.58 -20.97
N GLY A 118 7.94 11.15 -20.84
CA GLY A 118 8.86 10.84 -19.73
C GLY A 118 8.30 11.18 -18.34
N SER A 119 9.09 10.98 -17.29
CA SER A 119 8.72 11.03 -15.85
C SER A 119 8.01 12.28 -15.32
N LYS A 120 7.80 13.32 -16.15
CA LYS A 120 7.10 14.56 -15.78
C LYS A 120 5.83 14.68 -16.61
N CYS A 121 4.67 14.64 -15.94
CA CYS A 121 3.37 14.89 -16.56
C CYS A 121 3.13 16.40 -16.68
N ALA A 122 4.09 17.10 -17.30
CA ALA A 122 4.19 18.55 -17.29
C ALA A 122 2.99 19.26 -17.94
N ASP A 123 2.23 18.54 -18.78
CA ASP A 123 1.04 19.03 -19.48
C ASP A 123 -0.22 18.24 -19.12
N GLY A 124 -0.17 17.45 -18.03
CA GLY A 124 -1.28 16.62 -17.59
C GLY A 124 -2.40 17.41 -16.93
N ALA A 125 -3.66 17.08 -17.27
CA ALA A 125 -4.80 17.64 -16.56
C ALA A 125 -4.94 17.00 -15.17
N GLU A 126 -5.30 17.82 -14.18
CA GLU A 126 -5.51 17.39 -12.80
C GLU A 126 -7.00 17.19 -12.47
N TYR A 127 -7.25 16.12 -11.72
CA TYR A 127 -8.58 15.67 -11.34
C TYR A 127 -8.62 15.41 -9.84
N ALA A 128 -9.77 15.66 -9.23
CA ALA A 128 -10.05 15.34 -7.83
C ALA A 128 -11.22 14.35 -7.74
N ILE A 129 -11.11 13.34 -6.88
CA ILE A 129 -12.12 12.30 -6.68
C ILE A 129 -12.20 11.94 -5.20
N ASN A 130 -13.28 11.30 -4.78
CA ASN A 130 -13.36 10.70 -3.45
C ASN A 130 -12.27 9.62 -3.29
N MET A 131 -11.62 9.57 -2.13
CA MET A 131 -10.55 8.61 -1.85
C MET A 131 -11.01 7.16 -1.93
N ALA A 132 -12.20 6.81 -1.45
CA ALA A 132 -12.73 5.45 -1.53
C ALA A 132 -12.86 5.02 -2.99
N ASP A 133 -13.45 5.86 -3.84
CA ASP A 133 -13.55 5.59 -5.28
C ASP A 133 -12.18 5.41 -5.95
N PHE A 134 -11.19 6.22 -5.56
CA PHE A 134 -9.84 6.12 -6.12
C PHE A 134 -9.14 4.84 -5.69
N VAL A 135 -9.12 4.57 -4.38
CA VAL A 135 -8.41 3.42 -3.81
C VAL A 135 -9.04 2.13 -4.32
N GLN A 136 -10.38 2.03 -4.34
CA GLN A 136 -11.07 0.85 -4.90
C GLN A 136 -10.67 0.60 -6.36
N ALA A 137 -10.76 1.63 -7.21
CA ALA A 137 -10.37 1.48 -8.61
C ALA A 137 -8.89 1.14 -8.78
N TYR A 138 -8.02 1.69 -7.93
CA TYR A 138 -6.59 1.43 -7.95
C TYR A 138 -6.27 -0.01 -7.50
N THR A 139 -6.92 -0.50 -6.43
CA THR A 139 -6.74 -1.88 -5.94
C THR A 139 -7.30 -2.89 -6.93
N ASP A 140 -8.48 -2.64 -7.50
CA ASP A 140 -9.07 -3.46 -8.57
C ASP A 140 -8.09 -3.61 -9.75
N ALA A 141 -7.55 -2.48 -10.23
CA ALA A 141 -6.55 -2.46 -11.29
C ALA A 141 -5.26 -3.21 -10.90
N LYS A 142 -4.81 -3.07 -9.64
CA LYS A 142 -3.61 -3.78 -9.15
C LYS A 142 -3.81 -5.29 -9.15
N MET A 143 -4.97 -5.76 -8.68
CA MET A 143 -5.30 -7.19 -8.62
C MET A 143 -5.41 -7.77 -10.04
N GLU A 144 -6.11 -7.10 -10.95
CA GLU A 144 -6.22 -7.51 -12.36
C GLU A 144 -4.84 -7.60 -13.04
N ALA A 145 -3.95 -6.63 -12.76
CA ALA A 145 -2.57 -6.65 -13.26
C ALA A 145 -1.77 -7.84 -12.73
N GLN A 146 -1.92 -8.13 -11.43
CA GLN A 146 -1.23 -9.22 -10.76
C GLN A 146 -1.71 -10.56 -11.31
N GLU A 147 -3.01 -10.76 -11.44
CA GLU A 147 -3.61 -11.96 -12.03
C GLU A 147 -3.11 -12.20 -13.46
N ALA A 148 -3.11 -11.16 -14.30
CA ALA A 148 -2.60 -11.26 -15.67
C ALA A 148 -1.10 -11.62 -15.72
N GLU A 149 -0.28 -11.09 -14.80
CA GLU A 149 1.13 -11.47 -14.69
C GLU A 149 1.30 -12.92 -14.22
N CYS A 150 0.52 -13.36 -13.25
CA CYS A 150 0.53 -14.75 -12.78
C CYS A 150 0.16 -15.71 -13.91
N GLU A 151 -0.88 -15.39 -14.69
CA GLU A 151 -1.27 -16.18 -15.86
C GLU A 151 -0.17 -16.24 -16.92
N ASN A 152 0.46 -15.10 -17.22
CA ASN A 152 1.57 -15.04 -18.17
C ASN A 152 2.79 -15.87 -17.71
N ILE A 153 3.13 -15.84 -16.42
CA ILE A 153 4.20 -16.68 -15.86
C ILE A 153 3.82 -18.16 -15.97
N ARG A 154 2.56 -18.49 -15.66
CA ARG A 154 2.04 -19.87 -15.71
C ARG A 154 2.06 -20.43 -17.14
N GLU A 155 1.64 -19.66 -18.14
CA GLU A 155 1.65 -20.08 -19.54
C GLU A 155 3.06 -20.29 -20.10
N ASN A 156 4.03 -19.49 -19.64
CA ASN A 156 5.43 -19.59 -20.06
C ASN A 156 6.28 -20.53 -19.19
N CYS A 157 5.67 -21.18 -18.19
CA CYS A 157 6.33 -22.13 -17.31
C CYS A 157 6.58 -23.46 -18.03
N TYR A 158 7.85 -23.85 -18.15
CA TYR A 158 8.24 -25.13 -18.78
C TYR A 158 8.45 -26.24 -17.75
N CYS A 159 7.41 -27.05 -17.52
CA CYS A 159 7.47 -28.22 -16.64
C CYS A 159 8.14 -29.41 -17.35
N ASN A 160 9.42 -29.67 -17.07
CA ASN A 160 10.12 -30.86 -17.57
C ASN A 160 9.65 -32.15 -16.87
N ASN A 161 8.46 -32.66 -17.23
CA ASN A 161 7.91 -33.96 -16.80
C ASN A 161 7.83 -34.20 -15.28
N ASN A 162 7.68 -33.15 -14.47
CA ASN A 162 7.24 -33.33 -13.08
C ASN A 162 5.73 -33.64 -13.13
N ASN A 163 5.29 -34.74 -12.53
CA ASN A 163 3.89 -35.20 -12.52
C ASN A 163 2.97 -34.36 -11.61
N ASP A 164 3.38 -33.14 -11.28
CA ASP A 164 2.70 -32.26 -10.33
C ASP A 164 2.72 -30.85 -10.92
N ASP A 165 1.61 -30.50 -11.58
CA ASP A 165 1.44 -29.22 -12.27
C ASP A 165 1.45 -28.04 -11.28
N GLU A 166 1.03 -28.29 -10.04
CA GLU A 166 0.96 -27.30 -8.96
C GLU A 166 2.36 -26.99 -8.41
N ALA A 167 3.13 -28.02 -8.05
CA ALA A 167 4.52 -27.85 -7.63
C ALA A 167 5.40 -27.23 -8.74
N CYS A 168 5.05 -27.45 -10.01
CA CYS A 168 5.73 -26.81 -11.13
C CYS A 168 5.40 -25.30 -11.24
N ALA A 169 4.12 -24.94 -11.12
CA ALA A 169 3.68 -23.54 -11.15
C ALA A 169 4.29 -22.74 -10.00
N GLU A 170 4.29 -23.29 -8.79
CA GLU A 170 4.94 -22.68 -7.61
C GLU A 170 6.43 -22.41 -7.88
N GLN A 171 7.16 -23.38 -8.43
CA GLN A 171 8.57 -23.19 -8.78
C GLN A 171 8.76 -22.05 -9.80
N CYS A 172 7.90 -21.96 -10.81
CA CYS A 172 7.97 -20.89 -11.80
C CYS A 172 7.69 -19.52 -11.19
N PHE A 173 6.72 -19.41 -10.27
CA PHE A 173 6.47 -18.19 -9.53
C PHE A 173 7.66 -17.79 -8.66
N GLU A 174 8.27 -18.74 -7.93
CA GLU A 174 9.48 -18.49 -7.15
C GLU A 174 10.66 -18.02 -8.03
N GLU A 175 10.87 -18.64 -9.19
CA GLU A 175 11.93 -18.27 -10.15
C GLU A 175 11.70 -16.89 -10.79
N ALA A 176 10.43 -16.55 -11.07
CA ALA A 176 10.03 -15.22 -11.53
C ALA A 176 10.10 -14.17 -10.41
N GLY A 177 10.08 -14.59 -9.14
CA GLY A 177 9.97 -13.73 -7.98
C GLY A 177 8.55 -13.17 -7.79
N ALA A 178 7.54 -13.91 -8.24
CA ALA A 178 6.13 -13.60 -8.15
C ALA A 178 5.46 -14.43 -7.05
N ASP A 179 6.00 -14.35 -5.82
CA ASP A 179 5.50 -15.11 -4.68
C ASP A 179 4.05 -14.75 -4.29
N TYR A 180 3.56 -13.59 -4.76
CA TYR A 180 2.16 -13.19 -4.63
C TYR A 180 1.19 -14.00 -5.52
N CYS A 181 1.69 -14.75 -6.50
CA CYS A 181 0.87 -15.64 -7.35
C CYS A 181 0.56 -17.00 -6.70
N VAL A 182 1.19 -17.31 -5.57
CA VAL A 182 0.97 -18.58 -4.85
C VAL A 182 -0.19 -18.40 -3.88
N GLU A 183 -1.31 -19.06 -4.16
CA GLU A 183 -2.48 -19.11 -3.27
C GLU A 183 -2.20 -20.12 -2.13
N TYR A 184 -2.24 -19.68 -0.88
CA TYR A 184 -2.13 -20.57 0.27
C TYR A 184 -3.51 -20.88 0.84
N GLU A 185 -3.89 -22.16 0.88
CA GLU A 185 -5.15 -22.58 1.49
C GLU A 185 -5.27 -22.09 2.95
N GLY A 186 -6.29 -21.28 3.23
CA GLY A 186 -6.62 -20.77 4.57
C GLY A 186 -6.18 -19.34 4.86
N GLN A 187 -5.66 -18.61 3.86
CA GLN A 187 -5.50 -17.16 3.94
C GLN A 187 -6.85 -16.50 3.59
N GLU A 188 -7.49 -15.83 4.54
CA GLU A 188 -8.64 -14.97 4.22
C GLU A 188 -8.11 -13.73 3.51
N ASP A 189 -8.64 -13.46 2.32
CA ASP A 189 -8.30 -12.25 1.57
C ASP A 189 -8.73 -11.00 2.33
N PHE A 190 -7.82 -10.05 2.45
CA PHE A 190 -8.13 -8.78 3.07
C PHE A 190 -8.91 -7.91 2.08
N GLU A 191 -10.24 -7.85 2.25
CA GLU A 191 -11.14 -6.99 1.47
C GLU A 191 -10.93 -5.52 1.88
N VAL A 192 -10.11 -4.79 1.12
CA VAL A 192 -9.80 -3.37 1.37
C VAL A 192 -11.07 -2.53 1.29
N GLU A 193 -11.98 -2.88 0.37
CA GLU A 193 -13.22 -2.17 0.05
C GLU A 193 -14.07 -1.95 1.30
N ARG A 194 -14.13 -2.97 2.17
CA ARG A 194 -14.89 -2.92 3.40
C ARG A 194 -14.44 -1.78 4.32
N TYR A 195 -13.15 -1.47 4.32
CA TYR A 195 -12.57 -0.46 5.22
C TYR A 195 -12.55 0.94 4.61
N LEU A 196 -12.82 1.10 3.31
CA LEU A 196 -12.82 2.42 2.66
C LEU A 196 -13.87 3.38 3.21
N GLU A 197 -14.94 2.84 3.81
CA GLU A 197 -16.05 3.60 4.39
C GLU A 197 -16.00 3.69 5.93
N CYS A 198 -14.82 3.53 6.55
CA CYS A 198 -14.65 3.60 8.00
C CYS A 198 -15.45 2.53 8.78
N GLU A 199 -15.04 1.27 8.62
CA GLU A 199 -15.76 0.13 9.16
C GLU A 199 -15.39 -0.14 10.63
N ARG A 200 -16.37 -0.58 11.42
CA ARG A 200 -16.12 -0.95 12.82
C ARG A 200 -15.26 -2.21 12.92
N MET A 201 -14.21 -2.16 13.74
CA MET A 201 -13.26 -3.27 13.91
C MET A 201 -13.91 -4.53 14.51
N ASN A 202 -14.87 -4.39 15.42
CA ASN A 202 -15.63 -5.50 16.00
C ASN A 202 -16.95 -5.01 16.63
N ASP A 203 -17.91 -5.92 16.82
CA ASP A 203 -19.24 -5.60 17.36
C ASP A 203 -19.22 -4.95 18.76
N ASN A 204 -18.15 -5.18 19.52
CA ASN A 204 -17.99 -4.73 20.90
C ASN A 204 -17.06 -3.51 21.08
N GLY A 205 -16.40 -3.05 20.02
CA GLY A 205 -15.40 -1.99 20.09
C GLY A 205 -15.93 -0.67 19.57
N ASN A 206 -15.44 0.41 20.18
CA ASN A 206 -15.64 1.78 19.72
C ASN A 206 -14.52 2.20 18.75
N MET A 207 -13.90 1.23 18.07
CA MET A 207 -12.79 1.47 17.16
C MET A 207 -13.21 1.16 15.72
N PHE A 208 -12.75 2.01 14.82
CA PHE A 208 -13.07 1.95 13.40
C PHE A 208 -11.78 1.89 12.58
N ILE A 209 -11.83 1.26 11.43
CA ILE A 209 -10.70 1.13 10.51
C ILE A 209 -11.07 1.85 9.24
N GLY A 210 -10.20 2.75 8.80
CA GLY A 210 -10.42 3.46 7.54
C GLY A 210 -9.19 4.09 6.94
N PRO A 211 -9.31 4.60 5.72
CA PRO A 211 -8.19 5.19 4.99
C PRO A 211 -7.90 6.60 5.48
N TYR A 212 -6.61 6.95 5.52
CA TYR A 212 -6.16 8.31 5.82
C TYR A 212 -4.93 8.70 5.01
N CYS A 213 -4.80 10.01 4.80
CA CYS A 213 -3.63 10.59 4.15
C CYS A 213 -2.42 10.66 5.08
N SER A 214 -1.25 10.37 4.53
CA SER A 214 0.01 10.78 5.14
C SER A 214 0.06 12.30 5.33
N ALA A 215 0.89 12.76 6.28
CA ALA A 215 1.02 14.18 6.59
C ALA A 215 1.50 15.04 5.41
N ASP A 216 2.25 14.45 4.47
CA ASP A 216 2.69 15.10 3.23
C ASP A 216 1.72 14.91 2.05
N GLY A 217 0.63 14.18 2.27
CA GLY A 217 -0.40 13.89 1.27
C GLY A 217 0.06 12.96 0.15
N LYS A 218 1.20 12.28 0.29
CA LYS A 218 1.78 11.43 -0.77
C LYS A 218 1.52 9.94 -0.62
N SER A 219 0.83 9.55 0.44
CA SER A 219 0.51 8.15 0.69
C SER A 219 -0.85 8.04 1.34
N ILE A 220 -1.51 6.91 1.10
CA ILE A 220 -2.79 6.59 1.72
C ILE A 220 -2.60 5.31 2.51
N TYR A 221 -2.89 5.34 3.80
CA TYR A 221 -2.72 4.22 4.71
C TYR A 221 -4.06 3.82 5.31
N LEU A 222 -4.13 2.62 5.89
CA LEU A 222 -5.22 2.24 6.79
C LEU A 222 -4.83 2.54 8.24
N GLY A 223 -5.72 3.20 8.96
CA GLY A 223 -5.55 3.57 10.36
C GLY A 223 -6.68 3.02 11.22
N VAL A 224 -6.50 3.12 12.54
CA VAL A 224 -7.55 2.81 13.53
C VAL A 224 -7.97 4.11 14.20
N PHE A 225 -9.27 4.31 14.35
CA PHE A 225 -9.91 5.54 14.79
C PHE A 225 -10.89 5.29 15.91
N GLU A 226 -11.18 6.31 16.71
CA GLU A 226 -12.10 6.25 17.86
C GLU A 226 -13.53 6.66 17.52
N ASP A 227 -13.77 7.08 16.27
CA ASP A 227 -15.06 7.54 15.77
C ASP A 227 -15.40 6.94 14.40
N ALA A 228 -16.70 6.87 14.12
CA ALA A 228 -17.25 6.31 12.88
C ALA A 228 -16.96 7.15 11.62
N GLY A 229 -16.42 8.36 11.79
CA GLY A 229 -16.00 9.23 10.70
C GLY A 229 -14.52 9.08 10.34
N CYS A 230 -13.77 8.23 11.06
CA CYS A 230 -12.32 8.08 10.93
C CYS A 230 -11.58 9.42 10.97
N VAL A 231 -11.94 10.26 11.95
CA VAL A 231 -11.35 11.59 12.16
C VAL A 231 -10.27 11.56 13.24
N THR A 232 -10.55 10.88 14.36
CA THR A 232 -9.74 10.86 15.57
C THR A 232 -8.91 9.59 15.59
N PRO A 233 -7.60 9.67 15.26
CA PRO A 233 -6.75 8.49 15.27
C PRO A 233 -6.63 7.93 16.70
N SER A 234 -6.66 6.61 16.83
CA SER A 234 -6.45 5.93 18.11
C SER A 234 -4.96 5.71 18.35
N ASP A 235 -4.46 6.17 19.50
CA ASP A 235 -3.03 6.04 19.88
C ASP A 235 -2.58 4.57 19.95
N ASP A 236 -3.45 3.68 20.44
CA ASP A 236 -3.16 2.26 20.65
C ASP A 236 -3.93 1.34 19.68
N GLY A 237 -4.71 1.91 18.74
CA GLY A 237 -5.63 1.15 17.91
C GLY A 237 -4.96 0.06 17.07
N LEU A 238 -3.81 0.35 16.47
CA LEU A 238 -3.03 -0.65 15.71
C LEU A 238 -2.51 -1.78 16.59
N TYR A 239 -2.07 -1.47 17.82
CA TYR A 239 -1.63 -2.47 18.78
C TYR A 239 -2.79 -3.40 19.17
N TYR A 240 -3.99 -2.85 19.38
CA TYR A 240 -5.18 -3.64 19.66
C TYR A 240 -5.56 -4.52 18.47
N PHE A 241 -5.58 -3.97 17.25
CA PHE A 241 -5.86 -4.75 16.05
C PHE A 241 -4.91 -5.95 15.93
N GLU A 242 -3.60 -5.72 16.05
CA GLU A 242 -2.57 -6.76 15.99
C GLU A 242 -2.77 -7.84 17.06
N ARG A 243 -3.13 -7.43 18.27
CA ARG A 243 -3.33 -8.34 19.41
C ARG A 243 -4.57 -9.21 19.26
N TYR A 244 -5.66 -8.68 18.73
CA TYR A 244 -6.93 -9.39 18.61
C TYR A 244 -7.01 -10.28 17.37
N ASN A 245 -6.47 -9.80 16.25
CA ASN A 245 -6.52 -10.52 14.98
C ASN A 245 -5.28 -11.40 14.73
N TYR A 246 -4.28 -11.34 15.61
CA TYR A 246 -2.99 -12.05 15.46
C TYR A 246 -2.26 -11.74 14.14
N GLN A 247 -2.59 -10.61 13.50
CA GLN A 247 -2.03 -10.17 12.23
C GLN A 247 -1.92 -8.65 12.19
N LYS A 248 -0.98 -8.14 11.39
CA LYS A 248 -0.84 -6.70 11.17
C LYS A 248 -1.97 -6.20 10.28
N LEU A 249 -2.47 -5.00 10.54
CA LEU A 249 -3.40 -4.34 9.64
C LEU A 249 -2.69 -4.07 8.31
N PRO A 250 -3.15 -4.64 7.18
CA PRO A 250 -2.61 -4.34 5.87
C PRO A 250 -2.66 -2.84 5.60
N TYR A 251 -1.68 -2.33 4.87
CA TYR A 251 -1.55 -0.91 4.56
C TYR A 251 -1.44 0.06 5.76
N SER A 252 -1.17 -0.45 6.96
CA SER A 252 -0.91 0.41 8.13
C SER A 252 0.45 1.11 8.09
N ARG A 253 1.39 0.57 7.30
CA ARG A 253 2.76 1.08 7.14
C ARG A 253 3.20 1.17 5.69
N GLU A 254 2.44 0.57 4.79
CA GLU A 254 2.66 0.58 3.35
C GLU A 254 1.48 1.29 2.72
N SER A 255 1.75 2.11 1.71
CA SER A 255 0.69 2.88 1.07
C SER A 255 -0.19 1.96 0.24
N MET A 256 -1.51 2.15 0.30
CA MET A 256 -2.45 1.49 -0.63
C MET A 256 -2.20 1.91 -2.07
N VAL A 257 -1.63 3.10 -2.25
CA VAL A 257 -1.30 3.69 -3.54
C VAL A 257 0.19 3.91 -3.64
N ASP A 258 0.78 3.47 -4.73
CA ASP A 258 2.18 3.70 -5.01
C ASP A 258 2.32 4.97 -5.87
N ASP A 259 3.49 5.61 -5.80
CA ASP A 259 3.86 6.71 -6.71
C ASP A 259 4.20 6.15 -8.12
N ASP A 260 4.27 4.82 -8.21
CA ASP A 260 4.50 4.05 -9.43
C ASP A 260 3.15 3.82 -10.14
N MET A 261 3.14 3.96 -11.46
CA MET A 261 1.93 3.77 -12.29
C MET A 261 1.54 2.29 -12.34
N ILE A 262 0.24 1.90 -12.36
CA ILE A 262 -0.23 0.48 -12.31
C ILE A 262 -0.61 -0.11 -13.67
N SER A 263 -0.22 -1.37 -13.94
CA SER A 263 -0.55 -2.23 -15.10
C SER A 263 -2.01 -2.41 -15.49
N CYS A 264 -2.58 -1.77 -16.51
CA CYS A 264 -3.77 -2.34 -17.17
C CYS A 264 -3.61 -2.31 -18.69
N GLU A 265 -2.67 -3.06 -19.24
CA GLU A 265 -2.66 -3.35 -20.68
C GLU A 265 -3.55 -4.58 -20.89
N ASP A 266 -4.70 -4.37 -21.54
CA ASP A 266 -5.60 -5.44 -21.95
C ASP A 266 -4.81 -6.41 -22.84
N VAL A 267 -4.75 -7.69 -22.45
CA VAL A 267 -4.22 -8.72 -23.34
C VAL A 267 -5.26 -8.87 -24.45
N ASP A 268 -4.91 -8.46 -25.67
CA ASP A 268 -5.76 -8.65 -26.84
C ASP A 268 -6.00 -10.16 -27.04
N GLU A 269 -7.14 -10.68 -26.58
CA GLU A 269 -7.55 -12.09 -26.73
C GLU A 269 -7.77 -12.50 -28.21
N ASN A 270 -7.49 -11.62 -29.17
CA ASN A 270 -7.80 -11.80 -30.59
C ASN A 270 -6.58 -12.10 -31.50
N GLU A 271 -5.37 -12.29 -30.99
CA GLU A 271 -4.21 -12.66 -31.83
C GLU A 271 -4.12 -14.16 -32.20
N ASN A 272 -5.16 -14.96 -31.94
CA ASN A 272 -5.24 -16.38 -32.37
C ASN A 272 -6.13 -16.62 -33.60
N ASN A 273 -6.13 -15.69 -34.57
CA ASN A 273 -6.70 -15.94 -35.90
C ASN A 273 -5.83 -15.32 -37.00
N ASN A 274 -4.76 -16.05 -37.39
CA ASN A 274 -4.34 -16.26 -38.77
C ASN A 274 -2.87 -16.71 -38.82
N ASN A 275 -2.63 -18.02 -38.82
CA ASN A 275 -1.50 -18.57 -39.55
C ASN A 275 -2.02 -19.70 -40.44
N ASN A 276 -2.14 -19.32 -41.72
CA ASN A 276 -2.35 -20.17 -42.89
C ASN A 276 -1.05 -20.92 -43.24
#